data_AF-A0A3B0IV83-F1
#
_entry.id   AF-A0A3B0IV83-F1
#
_cell.length_a   1.000
_cell.length_b   1.000
_cell.length_c   1.000
_cell.angle_alpha   90.00
_cell.angle_beta   90.00
_cell.angle_gamma   90.00
#
_symmetry.space_group_name_H-M   'P 1'
#
loop_
_entity.id
_entity.type
_entity.pdbx_description
1 polymer ?
#
loop_
_entity_poly.entity_id
_entity_poly.type
_entity_poly.pdbx_seq_one_letter_code
_entity_poly.pdbx_strand_id
1 'polypeptide(L)' 'MHNIELEQLINTHLNIYEYQDYVPNALQVEGRSEVKKS' A
#
# COMPACT_ATOMS: atom_id res chain seq x y z
N MET A 1 6.54 3.48 -10.40
CA MET A 1 5.74 4.33 -9.48
C MET A 1 6.44 4.34 -8.13
N HIS A 2 6.42 5.45 -7.39
CA HIS A 2 6.99 5.46 -6.05
C HIS A 2 6.17 4.54 -5.12
N ASN A 3 6.80 3.73 -4.30
CA ASN A 3 6.15 2.73 -3.44
C ASN A 3 5.10 3.35 -2.51
N ILE A 4 5.39 4.51 -1.92
CA ILE A 4 4.47 5.25 -1.05
C ILE A 4 3.27 5.82 -1.83
N GLU A 5 3.47 6.28 -3.06
CA GLU A 5 2.37 6.76 -3.90
C GLU A 5 1.44 5.61 -4.31
N LEU A 6 2.03 4.46 -4.63
CA LEU A 6 1.27 3.24 -4.94
C LEU A 6 0.44 2.76 -3.75
N GLU A 7 1.03 2.75 -2.56
CA GLU A 7 0.34 2.44 -1.30
C GLU A 7 -0.84 3.38 -1.08
N GLN A 8 -0.64 4.70 -1.16
CA GLN A 8 -1.71 5.69 -0.98
C GLN A 8 -2.85 5.51 -1.98
N LEU A 9 -2.51 5.26 -3.25
CA LEU A 9 -3.50 5.00 -4.30
C LEU A 9 -4.36 3.76 -3.98
N ILE A 10 -3.71 2.65 -3.60
CA ILE A 10 -4.41 1.39 -3.28
C ILE A 10 -5.25 1.54 -2.01
N ASN A 11 -4.69 2.13 -0.94
CA ASN A 11 -5.38 2.33 0.33
C ASN A 11 -6.66 3.14 0.15
N THR A 12 -6.60 4.19 -0.68
CA THR A 12 -7.76 5.02 -1.01
C THR A 12 -8.75 4.25 -1.87
N HIS A 13 -8.29 3.55 -2.90
CA HIS A 13 -9.17 2.81 -3.80
C HIS A 13 -9.98 1.71 -3.09
N LEU A 14 -9.37 1.07 -2.10
CA LEU A 14 -9.97 -0.03 -1.34
C LEU A 14 -10.66 0.43 -0.04
N ASN A 15 -10.63 1.73 0.29
CA ASN A 15 -11.16 2.30 1.53
C ASN A 15 -10.70 1.53 2.79
N ILE A 16 -9.41 1.18 2.87
CA ILE A 16 -8.90 0.26 3.91
C ILE A 16 -9.16 0.76 5.35
N TYR A 17 -9.35 2.07 5.53
CA TYR A 17 -9.60 2.70 6.82
C TYR A 17 -11.02 2.47 7.37
N GLU A 18 -11.93 1.93 6.54
CA GLU A 18 -13.28 1.53 6.97
C GLU A 18 -13.31 0.15 7.63
N TYR A 19 -12.22 -0.63 7.52
CA TYR A 19 -12.15 -2.00 7.99
C TYR A 19 -11.29 -2.11 9.26
N GLN A 20 -11.79 -2.87 10.24
CA GLN A 20 -11.03 -3.29 11.42
C GLN A 20 -10.46 -4.69 11.18
N ASP A 21 -9.27 -4.74 10.59
CA ASP A 21 -8.58 -5.99 10.37
C ASP A 21 -7.76 -6.44 11.58
N TYR A 22 -7.56 -7.75 11.69
CA TYR A 22 -6.70 -8.35 12.71
C TYR A 22 -5.20 -8.05 12.48
N VAL A 23 -4.85 -7.54 11.29
CA VAL A 23 -3.47 -7.25 10.88
C VAL A 23 -3.39 -5.86 10.24
N PRO A 24 -2.19 -5.25 10.18
CA PRO A 24 -2.01 -3.98 9.48
C PRO A 24 -2.28 -4.13 7.97
N ASN A 25 -3.17 -3.29 7.46
CA ASN A 25 -3.32 -3.00 6.03
C ASN A 25 -2.16 -2.10 5.55
N ALA A 26 -2.08 -1.90 4.22
CA ALA A 26 -1.06 -1.08 3.55
C ALA A 26 0.33 -1.74 3.45
N LEU A 27 1.42 -0.96 3.38
CA LEU A 27 2.78 -1.47 3.19
C LEU A 27 3.29 -2.20 4.43
N GLN A 28 3.51 -3.51 4.30
CA GLN A 28 3.96 -4.35 5.41
C GLN A 28 5.48 -4.44 5.53
N VAL A 29 6.18 -4.45 4.39
CA VAL A 29 7.65 -4.51 4.33
C VAL A 29 8.13 -3.58 3.23
N GLU A 30 8.96 -2.62 3.59
CA GLU A 30 9.51 -1.67 2.62
C GLU A 30 10.56 -2.33 1.71
N GLY A 31 10.45 -2.08 0.42
CA GLY A 31 11.36 -2.57 -0.62
C GLY A 31 11.99 -1.42 -1.42
N ARG A 32 12.17 -1.61 -2.72
CA ARG A 32 12.66 -0.54 -3.61
C ARG A 32 11.65 0.60 -3.69
N SER A 33 12.14 1.84 -3.69
CA SER A 33 11.31 3.04 -3.82
C SER A 33 10.58 3.09 -5.15
N GLU A 34 11.23 2.71 -6.26
CA GLU A 34 10.56 2.59 -7.56
C GLU A 34 10.05 1.17 -7.82
N VAL A 35 8.73 1.02 -7.91
CA VAL A 35 8.07 -0.23 -8.27
C VAL A 35 8.06 -0.40 -9.78
N LYS A 36 8.73 -1.45 -10.26
CA LYS A 36 8.75 -1.90 -11.66
C LYS A 36 8.87 -3.41 -11.71
N LYS A 37 7.99 -4.08 -12.47
CA LYS A 37 8.09 -5.52 -12.73
C LYS A 37 9.17 -5.76 -13.78
N SER A 38 10.07 -6.69 -13.49
CA SER A 38 11.12 -7.15 -14.41
C SER A 38 10.58 -8.15 -15.42
#